data_AF-A0AAU5DJK9-F1
#
_entry.id   AF-A0AAU5DJK9-F1
#
_cell.length_a   1.000
_cell.length_b   1.000
_cell.length_c   1.000
_cell.angle_alpha   90.00
_cell.angle_beta   90.00
_cell.angle_gamma   90.00
#
_symmetry.space_group_name_H-M   'P 1'
#
loop_
_entity.id
_entity.type
_entity.pdbx_description
1 polymer ?
#
loop_
_entity_poly.entity_id
_entity_poly.type
_entity_poly.pdbx_seq_one_letter_code
_entity_poly.pdbx_strand_id
1 'polypeptide(L)'
;MTEPTQEQLTEQAEADVARFKEVLPTSREIGTTGELAALAAALPADTPLFVEEHVRAAQALHPDPVEVVVAHIAGAMVRIDPDRPDSPSRMLPGLGLATVRVDRTQDAGTEFDRGDMEPLDLLARAELRLVTDGNIEGGITDVADVITILAKLLDEGAGFVDSDHDAHATLQVEMSRLRHAAERLRKVAPIAQQASE
;
A
#
# COMPACT_ATOMS: atom_id res chain seq x y z
N MET A 1 -3.52 45.37 -5.02
CA MET A 1 -4.34 44.17 -4.71
C MET A 1 -4.20 43.94 -3.22
N THR A 2 -5.31 43.91 -2.48
CA THR A 2 -5.31 43.71 -1.03
C THR A 2 -5.15 42.21 -0.78
N GLU A 3 -4.20 41.81 0.06
CA GLU A 3 -4.05 40.41 0.47
C GLU A 3 -5.31 39.95 1.22
N PRO A 4 -5.83 38.74 0.96
CA PRO A 4 -7.01 38.22 1.65
C PRO A 4 -6.76 38.08 3.15
N THR A 5 -7.77 38.38 3.96
CA THR A 5 -7.66 38.24 5.42
C THR A 5 -7.66 36.77 5.85
N GLN A 6 -7.14 36.46 7.04
CA GLN A 6 -7.16 35.09 7.57
C GLN A 6 -8.59 34.51 7.65
N GLU A 7 -9.58 35.35 7.95
CA GLU A 7 -10.99 34.97 7.99
C GLU A 7 -11.49 34.55 6.60
N GLN A 8 -11.19 35.34 5.56
CA GLN A 8 -11.52 35.00 4.16
C GLN A 8 -10.83 33.73 3.69
N LEU A 9 -9.57 33.51 4.09
CA LEU A 9 -8.84 32.28 3.78
C LEU A 9 -9.41 31.04 4.48
N THR A 10 -10.01 31.23 5.66
CA THR A 10 -10.66 30.16 6.44
C THR A 10 -12.01 29.80 5.85
N GLU A 11 -12.85 30.79 5.56
CA GLU A 11 -14.14 30.60 4.88
C GLU A 11 -13.97 29.90 3.53
N GLN A 12 -12.97 30.32 2.75
CA GLN A 12 -12.65 29.69 1.47
C GLN A 12 -12.23 28.23 1.67
N ALA A 13 -11.40 27.93 2.68
CA ALA A 13 -10.99 26.56 2.97
C ALA A 13 -12.16 25.67 3.43
N GLU A 14 -13.06 26.19 4.25
CA GLU A 14 -14.27 25.48 4.67
C GLU A 14 -15.21 25.20 3.48
N ALA A 15 -15.37 26.17 2.58
CA ALA A 15 -16.12 26.00 1.34
C ALA A 15 -15.49 24.95 0.42
N ASP A 16 -14.16 24.94 0.30
CA ASP A 16 -13.43 23.97 -0.50
C ASP A 16 -13.51 22.55 0.11
N VAL A 17 -13.46 22.42 1.44
CA VAL A 17 -13.71 21.15 2.15
C VAL A 17 -15.15 20.67 1.96
N ALA A 18 -16.13 21.56 2.04
CA ALA A 18 -17.54 21.21 1.81
C ALA A 18 -17.74 20.70 0.37
N ARG A 19 -17.21 21.42 -0.62
CA ARG A 19 -17.25 20.99 -2.03
C ARG A 19 -16.54 19.65 -2.24
N PHE A 20 -15.41 19.44 -1.59
CA PHE A 20 -14.69 18.16 -1.67
C PHE A 20 -15.56 17.00 -1.17
N LYS A 21 -16.26 17.18 -0.04
CA LYS A 21 -17.18 16.19 0.51
C LYS A 21 -18.43 15.98 -0.33
N GLU A 22 -18.89 17.00 -1.07
CA GLU A 22 -20.00 16.82 -2.03
C GLU A 22 -19.57 15.99 -3.24
N VAL A 23 -18.36 16.22 -3.74
CA VAL A 23 -17.80 15.53 -4.92
C VAL A 23 -17.35 14.11 -4.59
N LEU A 24 -16.77 13.91 -3.41
CA LEU A 24 -16.27 12.62 -2.92
C LEU A 24 -16.70 12.40 -1.46
N PRO A 25 -17.99 12.05 -1.23
CA PRO A 25 -18.54 11.91 0.12
C PRO A 25 -17.94 10.72 0.88
N THR A 26 -17.56 9.68 0.15
CA THR A 26 -16.90 8.48 0.65
C THR A 26 -15.80 8.07 -0.32
N SER A 27 -14.88 7.23 0.14
CA SER A 27 -13.95 6.56 -0.75
C SER A 27 -14.71 5.75 -1.80
N ARG A 28 -14.17 5.69 -3.01
CA ARG A 28 -14.78 4.93 -4.12
C ARG A 28 -13.74 4.42 -5.10
N GLU A 29 -14.04 3.28 -5.71
CA GLU A 29 -13.28 2.77 -6.84
C GLU A 29 -13.33 3.74 -8.03
N ILE A 30 -12.21 3.83 -8.74
CA ILE A 30 -12.04 4.50 -10.02
C ILE A 30 -11.60 3.46 -11.04
N GLY A 31 -12.52 3.06 -11.91
CA GLY A 31 -12.29 2.02 -12.91
C GLY A 31 -11.68 2.55 -14.21
N THR A 32 -11.74 3.86 -14.45
CA THR A 32 -11.25 4.46 -15.70
C THR A 32 -10.55 5.81 -15.52
N THR A 33 -9.67 6.15 -16.47
CA THR A 33 -9.05 7.49 -16.55
C THR A 33 -10.08 8.59 -16.81
N GLY A 34 -11.20 8.27 -17.47
CA GLY A 34 -12.31 9.21 -17.69
C GLY A 34 -13.04 9.56 -16.40
N GLU A 35 -13.26 8.58 -15.52
CA GLU A 35 -13.82 8.80 -14.18
C GLU A 35 -12.88 9.66 -13.31
N LEU A 36 -11.57 9.39 -13.38
CA LEU A 36 -10.57 10.21 -12.69
C LEU A 36 -10.59 11.66 -13.20
N ALA A 37 -10.65 11.86 -14.52
CA ALA A 37 -10.69 13.19 -15.12
C ALA A 37 -11.96 13.95 -14.74
N ALA A 38 -13.12 13.26 -14.73
CA ALA A 38 -14.39 13.84 -14.29
C ALA A 38 -14.36 14.23 -12.81
N LEU A 39 -13.75 13.38 -11.96
CA LEU A 39 -13.55 13.67 -10.54
C LEU A 39 -12.66 14.89 -10.34
N ALA A 40 -11.51 14.94 -11.00
CA ALA A 40 -10.58 16.06 -10.92
C ALA A 40 -11.20 17.38 -11.42
N ALA A 41 -12.01 17.33 -12.48
CA ALA A 41 -12.69 18.51 -13.02
C ALA A 41 -13.79 19.06 -12.09
N ALA A 42 -14.35 18.23 -11.20
CA ALA A 42 -15.35 18.65 -10.22
C ALA A 42 -14.73 19.27 -8.95
N LEU A 43 -13.42 19.09 -8.75
CA LEU A 43 -12.67 19.62 -7.62
C LEU A 43 -12.09 21.02 -7.92
N PRO A 44 -11.73 21.81 -6.90
CA PRO A 44 -10.98 23.06 -7.10
C PRO A 44 -9.70 22.82 -7.90
N ALA A 45 -9.34 23.76 -8.79
CA ALA A 45 -8.21 23.60 -9.71
C ALA A 45 -6.86 23.36 -9.01
N ASP A 46 -6.68 23.92 -7.82
CA ASP A 46 -5.45 23.81 -7.02
C ASP A 46 -5.49 22.65 -6.02
N THR A 47 -6.38 21.66 -6.24
CA THR A 47 -6.49 20.50 -5.36
C THR A 47 -5.21 19.66 -5.45
N PRO A 48 -4.50 19.44 -4.33
CA PRO A 48 -3.31 18.59 -4.34
C PRO A 48 -3.71 17.13 -4.58
N LEU A 49 -2.95 16.46 -5.45
CA LEU A 49 -3.10 15.04 -5.77
C LEU A 49 -1.97 14.24 -5.09
N PHE A 50 -2.35 13.19 -4.37
CA PHE A 50 -1.43 12.27 -3.72
C PHE A 50 -1.62 10.88 -4.30
N VAL A 51 -0.52 10.26 -4.69
CA VAL A 51 -0.50 8.84 -5.01
C VAL A 51 0.11 8.15 -3.80
N GLU A 52 -0.68 7.31 -3.13
CA GLU A 52 -0.16 6.51 -2.02
C GLU A 52 0.66 5.35 -2.59
N GLU A 53 1.95 5.31 -2.25
CA GLU A 53 2.87 4.27 -2.72
C GLU A 53 2.59 2.88 -2.10
N HIS A 54 1.90 2.84 -0.97
CA HIS A 54 1.65 1.60 -0.24
C HIS A 54 0.31 0.99 -0.66
N VAL A 55 0.39 -0.21 -1.25
CA VAL A 55 -0.76 -1.05 -1.57
C VAL A 55 -1.37 -1.55 -0.27
N ARG A 56 -2.62 -1.19 0.00
CA ARG A 56 -3.29 -1.52 1.24
C ARG A 56 -4.14 -2.80 1.03
N ALA A 57 -3.73 -3.91 1.65
CA ALA A 57 -4.39 -5.20 1.57
C ALA A 57 -5.44 -5.41 2.67
N ALA A 58 -6.69 -5.73 2.29
CA ALA A 58 -7.72 -6.13 3.23
C ALA A 58 -7.31 -7.38 4.04
N GLN A 59 -7.73 -7.46 5.31
CA GLN A 59 -7.28 -8.43 6.33
C GLN A 59 -7.52 -9.93 6.02
N ALA A 60 -8.16 -10.28 4.90
CA ALA A 60 -8.36 -11.67 4.50
C ALA A 60 -8.51 -11.77 2.97
N LEU A 61 -7.40 -11.70 2.24
CA LEU A 61 -7.44 -11.92 0.79
C LEU A 61 -7.65 -13.42 0.50
N HIS A 62 -8.75 -13.73 -0.18
CA HIS A 62 -8.93 -14.97 -0.94
C HIS A 62 -7.72 -15.21 -1.88
N PRO A 63 -7.51 -16.43 -2.40
CA PRO A 63 -6.29 -16.77 -3.14
C PRO A 63 -6.03 -15.95 -4.42
N ASP A 64 -7.02 -15.19 -4.92
CA ASP A 64 -6.93 -14.37 -6.13
C ASP A 64 -7.57 -12.97 -5.94
N PRO A 65 -6.93 -12.05 -5.18
CA PRO A 65 -7.45 -10.70 -5.02
C PRO A 65 -7.28 -9.87 -6.30
N VAL A 66 -8.13 -8.87 -6.49
CA VAL A 66 -8.01 -7.91 -7.60
C VAL A 66 -7.51 -6.57 -7.06
N GLU A 67 -6.59 -5.97 -7.82
CA GLU A 67 -6.08 -4.63 -7.56
C GLU A 67 -7.01 -3.59 -8.19
N VAL A 68 -7.41 -2.63 -7.38
CA VAL A 68 -8.32 -1.55 -7.78
C VAL A 68 -7.81 -0.22 -7.24
N VAL A 69 -8.06 0.84 -8.00
CA VAL A 69 -7.68 2.20 -7.60
C VAL A 69 -8.85 2.82 -6.87
N VAL A 70 -8.62 3.28 -5.65
CA VAL A 70 -9.63 3.98 -4.84
C VAL A 70 -9.24 5.45 -4.72
N ALA A 71 -10.19 6.32 -5.07
CA ALA A 71 -10.12 7.74 -4.76
C ALA A 71 -10.68 7.98 -3.35
N HIS A 72 -9.96 8.77 -2.55
CA HIS A 72 -10.38 9.13 -1.20
C HIS A 72 -9.94 10.56 -0.83
N ILE A 73 -10.51 11.10 0.25
CA ILE A 73 -10.14 12.43 0.77
C ILE A 73 -8.82 12.31 1.55
N ALA A 74 -7.77 12.98 1.11
CA ALA A 74 -6.48 13.14 1.80
C ALA A 74 -6.38 14.49 2.52
N GLY A 75 -5.59 14.54 3.59
CA GLY A 75 -5.22 15.79 4.25
C GLY A 75 -3.88 16.29 3.72
N ALA A 76 -3.86 17.51 3.19
CA ALA A 76 -2.67 18.13 2.64
C ALA A 76 -2.25 19.33 3.49
N MET A 77 -1.02 19.31 4.01
CA MET A 77 -0.45 20.49 4.64
C MET A 77 0.15 21.40 3.57
N VAL A 78 -0.53 22.51 3.28
CA VAL A 78 -0.16 23.46 2.23
C VAL A 78 0.24 24.79 2.86
N ARG A 79 1.39 25.33 2.45
CA ARG A 79 1.83 26.67 2.88
C ARG A 79 0.92 27.72 2.29
N ILE A 80 0.55 28.72 3.09
CA ILE A 80 -0.32 29.83 2.64
C ILE A 80 0.40 30.69 1.60
N ASP A 81 1.69 30.96 1.81
CA ASP A 81 2.58 31.62 0.86
C ASP A 81 3.79 30.69 0.60
N PRO A 82 3.86 30.03 -0.56
CA PRO A 82 4.95 29.11 -0.90
C PRO A 82 6.30 29.82 -1.06
N ASP A 83 6.30 31.13 -1.34
CA ASP A 83 7.51 31.93 -1.55
C ASP A 83 8.09 32.47 -0.23
N ARG A 84 7.33 32.34 0.88
CA ARG A 84 7.80 32.70 2.23
C ARG A 84 8.07 31.45 3.07
N PRO A 85 9.35 31.16 3.42
CA PRO A 85 9.71 29.95 4.14
C PRO A 85 9.06 29.85 5.53
N ASP A 86 8.73 30.98 6.15
CA ASP A 86 8.11 31.07 7.47
C ASP A 86 6.58 31.22 7.41
N SER A 87 5.98 31.09 6.23
CA SER A 87 4.53 31.18 6.08
C SER A 87 3.84 30.08 6.90
N PRO A 88 2.75 30.40 7.62
CA PRO A 88 1.92 29.38 8.22
C PRO A 88 1.44 28.37 7.17
N SER A 89 1.34 27.12 7.61
CA SER A 89 0.76 26.03 6.83
C SER A 89 -0.68 25.80 7.26
N ARG A 90 -1.52 25.39 6.31
CA ARG A 90 -2.92 25.04 6.55
C ARG A 90 -3.21 23.64 6.04
N MET A 91 -4.15 22.96 6.68
CA MET A 91 -4.67 21.70 6.18
C MET A 91 -5.72 21.98 5.11
N LEU A 92 -5.53 21.44 3.91
CA LEU A 92 -6.49 21.47 2.81
C LEU A 92 -6.88 20.03 2.44
N PRO A 93 -8.08 19.82 1.91
CA PRO A 93 -8.45 18.53 1.34
C PRO A 93 -7.65 18.31 0.05
N GLY A 94 -7.09 17.12 -0.09
CA GLY A 94 -6.44 16.64 -1.30
C GLY A 94 -7.12 15.40 -1.84
N LEU A 95 -6.91 15.11 -3.12
CA LEU A 95 -7.33 13.86 -3.72
C LEU A 95 -6.24 12.82 -3.50
N GLY A 96 -6.54 11.81 -2.69
CA GLY A 96 -5.69 10.64 -2.55
C GLY A 96 -6.11 9.55 -3.53
N LEU A 97 -5.14 8.92 -4.18
CA LEU A 97 -5.30 7.71 -4.96
C LEU A 97 -4.49 6.61 -4.29
N ALA A 98 -5.19 5.56 -3.87
CA ALA A 98 -4.60 4.39 -3.26
C ALA A 98 -4.89 3.15 -4.11
N THR A 99 -3.91 2.27 -4.23
CA THR A 99 -4.14 0.93 -4.76
C THR A 99 -4.55 0.03 -3.61
N VAL A 100 -5.73 -0.58 -3.70
CA VAL A 100 -6.22 -1.53 -2.70
C VAL A 100 -6.48 -2.88 -3.32
N ARG A 101 -6.45 -3.92 -2.49
CA ARG A 101 -6.76 -5.28 -2.89
C ARG A 101 -8.04 -5.74 -2.24
N VAL A 102 -8.97 -6.18 -3.08
CA VAL A 102 -10.28 -6.67 -2.65
C VAL A 102 -10.64 -7.96 -3.37
N ASP A 103 -11.55 -8.72 -2.78
CA ASP A 103 -12.25 -9.77 -3.50
C ASP A 103 -13.05 -9.15 -4.66
N ARG A 104 -13.22 -9.89 -5.77
CA ARG A 104 -14.03 -9.44 -6.93
C ARG A 104 -15.47 -9.08 -6.56
N THR A 105 -15.98 -9.60 -5.46
CA THR A 105 -17.34 -9.39 -4.97
C THR A 105 -17.45 -8.25 -3.95
N GLN A 106 -16.32 -7.70 -3.49
CA GLN A 106 -16.28 -6.63 -2.49
C GLN A 106 -16.31 -5.24 -3.13
N ASP A 107 -16.91 -4.28 -2.42
CA ASP A 107 -16.85 -2.87 -2.78
C ASP A 107 -15.59 -2.23 -2.20
N ALA A 108 -14.63 -1.93 -3.08
CA ALA A 108 -13.35 -1.34 -2.70
C ALA A 108 -13.46 0.03 -2.03
N GLY A 109 -14.51 0.80 -2.33
CA GLY A 109 -14.75 2.08 -1.68
C GLY A 109 -15.11 1.92 -0.21
N THR A 110 -15.92 0.90 0.11
CA THR A 110 -16.37 0.60 1.47
C THR A 110 -15.29 -0.05 2.32
N GLU A 111 -14.46 -0.93 1.72
CA GLU A 111 -13.36 -1.62 2.40
C GLU A 111 -12.08 -0.78 2.49
N PHE A 112 -12.10 0.46 1.99
CA PHE A 112 -11.00 1.41 2.16
C PHE A 112 -10.92 1.85 3.63
N ASP A 113 -10.20 1.09 4.44
CA ASP A 113 -9.76 1.52 5.77
C ASP A 113 -8.35 2.13 5.70
N ARG A 114 -8.16 3.27 6.36
CA ARG A 114 -6.82 3.85 6.55
C ARG A 114 -6.01 3.12 7.62
N GLY A 115 -6.65 2.28 8.43
CA GLY A 115 -6.03 1.49 9.49
C GLY A 115 -5.21 0.32 8.95
N ASP A 116 -3.96 0.26 9.40
CA ASP A 116 -3.08 -0.91 9.53
C ASP A 116 -3.23 -2.02 8.48
N MET A 117 -3.11 -1.65 7.20
CA MET A 117 -2.97 -2.63 6.15
C MET A 117 -1.48 -2.92 5.94
N GLU A 118 -1.15 -4.20 6.02
CA GLU A 118 0.22 -4.65 5.93
C GLU A 118 0.78 -4.47 4.50
N PRO A 119 2.09 -4.20 4.36
CA PRO A 119 2.72 -4.08 3.05
C PRO A 119 2.48 -5.31 2.17
N LEU A 120 2.30 -5.06 0.87
CA LEU A 120 2.20 -6.13 -0.12
C LEU A 120 3.52 -6.91 -0.26
N ASP A 121 4.60 -6.17 -0.33
CA ASP A 121 5.92 -6.76 -0.43
C ASP A 121 6.19 -7.55 0.85
N LEU A 122 6.36 -8.86 0.72
CA LEU A 122 6.52 -9.76 1.87
C LEU A 122 7.76 -9.40 2.70
N LEU A 123 8.80 -8.82 2.11
CA LEU A 123 9.97 -8.36 2.86
C LEU A 123 9.66 -7.09 3.64
N ALA A 124 9.00 -6.10 3.04
CA ALA A 124 8.54 -4.90 3.73
C ALA A 124 7.54 -5.24 4.86
N ARG A 125 6.67 -6.23 4.63
CA ARG A 125 5.74 -6.73 5.64
C ARG A 125 6.44 -7.43 6.78
N ALA A 126 7.43 -8.28 6.46
CA ALA A 126 8.26 -8.90 7.46
C ALA A 126 8.99 -7.86 8.32
N GLU A 127 9.55 -6.82 7.69
CA GLU A 127 10.23 -5.73 8.40
C GLU A 127 9.29 -5.00 9.34
N LEU A 128 8.10 -4.61 8.88
CA LEU A 128 7.09 -3.97 9.71
C LEU A 128 6.75 -4.84 10.93
N ARG A 129 6.43 -6.12 10.71
CA ARG A 129 6.05 -7.05 11.77
C ARG A 129 7.17 -7.30 12.78
N LEU A 130 8.41 -7.49 12.31
CA LEU A 130 9.55 -7.79 13.17
C LEU A 130 10.04 -6.58 13.95
N VAL A 131 10.09 -5.41 13.31
CA VAL A 131 10.76 -4.22 13.86
C VAL A 131 9.77 -3.30 14.58
N THR A 132 8.56 -3.15 14.02
CA THR A 132 7.58 -2.18 14.52
C THR A 132 6.57 -2.85 15.44
N ASP A 133 5.99 -3.98 15.01
CA ASP A 133 4.85 -4.57 15.72
C ASP A 133 5.26 -5.58 16.80
N GLY A 134 6.51 -6.03 16.80
CA GLY A 134 6.98 -7.12 17.67
C GLY A 134 6.33 -8.47 17.37
N ASN A 135 5.71 -8.63 16.20
CA ASN A 135 5.10 -9.86 15.72
C ASN A 135 6.16 -10.73 15.04
N ILE A 136 6.92 -11.47 15.87
CA ILE A 136 8.02 -12.34 15.43
C ILE A 136 7.51 -13.49 14.58
N GLU A 137 6.40 -14.11 14.97
CA GLU A 137 5.82 -15.24 14.23
C GLU A 137 5.41 -14.84 12.81
N GLY A 138 4.63 -13.75 12.69
CA GLY A 138 4.17 -13.25 11.40
C GLY A 138 5.34 -12.81 10.51
N GLY A 139 6.31 -12.10 11.07
CA GLY A 139 7.48 -11.63 10.34
C GLY A 139 8.38 -12.76 9.81
N ILE A 140 8.66 -13.78 10.64
CA ILE A 140 9.42 -14.97 10.19
C ILE A 140 8.64 -15.75 9.13
N THR A 141 7.32 -15.81 9.24
CA THR A 141 6.46 -16.49 8.26
C THR A 141 6.53 -15.82 6.89
N ASP A 142 6.49 -14.48 6.83
CA ASP A 142 6.63 -13.74 5.57
C ASP A 142 7.99 -13.97 4.90
N VAL A 143 9.08 -13.97 5.68
CA VAL A 143 10.42 -14.29 5.17
C VAL A 143 10.47 -15.71 4.59
N ALA A 144 9.82 -16.68 5.24
CA ALA A 144 9.75 -18.04 4.75
C ALA A 144 8.97 -18.14 3.41
N ASP A 145 7.92 -17.33 3.24
CA ASP A 145 7.16 -17.24 2.00
C ASP A 145 8.00 -16.63 0.86
N VAL A 146 8.79 -15.58 1.13
CA VAL A 146 9.76 -15.03 0.15
C VAL A 146 10.76 -16.10 -0.30
N ILE A 147 11.34 -16.85 0.63
CA ILE A 147 12.29 -17.93 0.31
C ILE A 147 11.62 -19.01 -0.55
N THR A 148 10.34 -19.30 -0.29
CA THR A 148 9.56 -20.26 -1.09
C THR A 148 9.34 -19.76 -2.52
N ILE A 149 9.04 -18.47 -2.70
CA ILE A 149 8.91 -17.84 -4.02
C ILE A 149 10.24 -17.89 -4.77
N LEU A 150 11.36 -17.56 -4.12
CA LEU A 150 12.69 -17.65 -4.74
C LEU A 150 13.02 -19.07 -5.20
N ALA A 151 12.71 -20.08 -4.38
CA ALA A 151 12.91 -21.49 -4.77
C ALA A 151 12.05 -21.88 -5.98
N LYS A 152 10.82 -21.35 -6.09
CA LYS A 152 9.94 -21.58 -7.24
C LYS A 152 10.48 -20.92 -8.51
N LEU A 153 10.93 -19.67 -8.42
CA LEU A 153 11.52 -18.95 -9.56
C LEU A 153 12.79 -19.62 -10.07
N LEU A 154 13.62 -20.16 -9.17
CA LEU A 154 14.78 -20.95 -9.55
C LEU A 154 14.39 -22.27 -10.26
N ASP A 155 13.23 -22.85 -9.95
CA ASP A 155 12.74 -24.10 -10.54
C ASP A 155 12.25 -23.87 -11.97
N GLU A 156 11.49 -22.79 -12.14
CA GLU A 156 11.10 -22.28 -13.45
C GLU A 156 12.34 -21.93 -14.29
N GLY A 157 13.34 -21.29 -13.68
CA GLY A 157 14.63 -20.98 -14.29
C GLY A 157 15.45 -22.23 -14.68
N ALA A 158 15.44 -23.27 -13.84
CA ALA A 158 16.14 -24.52 -14.10
C ALA A 158 15.59 -25.27 -15.32
N GLY A 159 14.33 -25.03 -15.69
CA GLY A 159 13.72 -25.55 -16.92
C GLY A 159 14.40 -25.06 -18.21
N PHE A 160 15.22 -23.99 -18.15
CA PHE A 160 16.00 -23.48 -19.27
C PHE A 160 17.43 -23.99 -19.32
N VAL A 161 17.85 -24.80 -18.33
CA VAL A 161 19.18 -25.40 -18.27
C VAL A 161 19.08 -26.88 -18.61
N ASP A 162 19.88 -27.33 -19.58
CA ASP A 162 19.95 -28.74 -19.98
C ASP A 162 20.17 -29.64 -18.75
N SER A 163 19.39 -30.72 -18.66
CA SER A 163 19.42 -31.64 -17.51
C SER A 163 20.78 -32.29 -17.27
N ASP A 164 21.58 -32.43 -18.33
CA ASP A 164 22.92 -33.05 -18.30
C ASP A 164 24.02 -32.04 -17.93
N HIS A 165 23.68 -30.76 -17.78
CA HIS A 165 24.62 -29.72 -17.38
C HIS A 165 24.71 -29.62 -15.85
N ASP A 166 25.92 -29.54 -15.29
CA ASP A 166 26.17 -29.49 -13.83
C ASP A 166 25.39 -28.39 -13.10
N ALA A 167 25.13 -27.28 -13.80
CA ALA A 167 24.31 -26.19 -13.29
C ALA A 167 22.87 -26.62 -12.96
N HIS A 168 22.27 -27.54 -13.71
CA HIS A 168 20.92 -28.05 -13.45
C HIS A 168 20.87 -28.80 -12.11
N ALA A 169 21.82 -29.72 -11.87
CA ALA A 169 21.94 -30.44 -10.61
C ALA A 169 22.20 -29.49 -9.42
N THR A 170 23.04 -28.47 -9.63
CA THR A 170 23.32 -27.44 -8.61
C THR A 170 22.06 -26.67 -8.24
N LEU A 171 21.29 -26.22 -9.23
CA LEU A 171 20.02 -25.53 -9.01
C LEU A 171 19.03 -26.41 -8.22
N GLN A 172 18.90 -27.69 -8.58
CA GLN A 172 18.02 -28.64 -7.87
C GLN A 172 18.36 -28.78 -6.37
N VAL A 173 19.66 -28.84 -6.06
CA VAL A 173 20.13 -28.90 -4.66
C VAL A 173 19.81 -27.61 -3.91
N GLU A 174 20.10 -26.44 -4.51
CA GLU A 174 19.87 -25.15 -3.85
C GLU A 174 18.38 -24.86 -3.65
N MET A 175 17.53 -25.20 -4.61
CA MET A 175 16.08 -25.11 -4.45
C MET A 175 15.56 -25.97 -3.30
N SER A 176 16.07 -27.19 -3.17
CA SER A 176 15.71 -28.09 -2.07
C SER A 176 16.14 -27.50 -0.71
N ARG A 177 17.34 -26.91 -0.65
CA ARG A 177 17.86 -26.23 0.54
C ARG A 177 17.00 -25.02 0.93
N LEU A 178 16.60 -24.19 -0.03
CA LEU A 178 15.73 -23.04 0.20
C LEU A 178 14.36 -23.47 0.72
N ARG A 179 13.72 -24.48 0.10
CA ARG A 179 12.44 -25.04 0.58
C ARG A 179 12.55 -25.56 2.01
N HIS A 180 13.61 -26.31 2.33
CA HIS A 180 13.86 -26.80 3.68
C HIS A 180 14.13 -25.67 4.68
N ALA A 181 14.84 -24.62 4.27
CA ALA A 181 15.08 -23.44 5.12
C ALA A 181 13.76 -22.73 5.44
N ALA A 182 12.89 -22.51 4.44
CA ALA A 182 11.56 -21.92 4.64
C ALA A 182 10.71 -22.77 5.60
N GLU A 183 10.67 -24.09 5.44
CA GLU A 183 9.94 -24.97 6.37
C GLU A 183 10.48 -24.90 7.80
N ARG A 184 11.80 -24.83 7.96
CA ARG A 184 12.42 -24.69 9.29
C ARG A 184 12.06 -23.36 9.93
N LEU A 185 12.05 -22.27 9.17
CA LEU A 185 11.62 -20.95 9.65
C LEU A 185 10.17 -21.00 10.12
N ARG A 186 9.25 -21.56 9.32
CA ARG A 186 7.83 -21.72 9.73
C ARG A 186 7.66 -22.53 11.02
N LYS A 187 8.47 -23.58 11.20
CA LYS A 187 8.45 -24.39 12.44
C LYS A 187 8.99 -23.64 13.66
N VAL A 188 9.96 -22.76 13.47
CA VAL A 188 10.61 -22.02 14.56
C VAL A 188 9.85 -20.74 14.92
N ALA A 189 9.13 -20.13 13.97
CA ALA A 189 8.38 -18.90 14.15
C ALA A 189 7.52 -18.83 15.45
N PRO A 190 6.63 -19.81 15.75
CA PRO A 190 5.84 -19.77 16.98
C PRO A 190 6.69 -19.96 18.25
N ILE A 191 7.79 -20.72 18.16
CA ILE A 191 8.71 -20.93 19.28
C ILE A 191 9.48 -19.64 19.60
N ALA A 192 9.88 -18.91 18.56
CA ALA A 192 10.58 -17.64 18.70
C ALA A 192 9.67 -16.56 19.31
N GLN A 193 8.40 -16.51 18.90
CA GLN A 193 7.40 -15.63 19.50
C GLN A 193 7.23 -15.92 20.99
N GLN A 194 7.02 -17.18 21.37
CA GLN A 194 6.89 -17.61 22.77
C GLN A 194 8.12 -17.27 23.62
N ALA A 195 9.33 -17.32 23.05
CA ALA A 195 10.55 -17.00 23.76
C ALA A 195 10.77 -15.49 23.97
N SER A 196 10.03 -14.64 23.25
CA SER A 196 10.09 -13.18 23.33
C SER A 196 9.05 -12.58 24.29
N GLU A 197 8.10 -13.39 24.75
CA GLU A 197 7.05 -13.04 25.72
C GLU A 197 7.49 -13.31 27.16
#